data_AF-A0AAJ1THU8-F1
#
_entry.id   AF-A0AAJ1THU8-F1
#
_cell.length_a   1.000
_cell.length_b   1.000
_cell.length_c   1.000
_cell.angle_alpha   90.00
_cell.angle_beta   90.00
_cell.angle_gamma   90.00
#
_symmetry.space_group_name_H-M   'P 1'
#
loop_
_entity.id
_entity.type
_entity.pdbx_description
1 polymer ?
#
loop_
_entity_poly.entity_id
_entity_poly.type
_entity_poly.pdbx_seq_one_letter_code
_entity_poly.pdbx_strand_id
1 'polypeptide(L)'
;MKDMESAANRFYMKCLKNFIYCSDEYQGKNTHLTVQHLTCKTEYKIQPSRYMYGEYSRARCPKCSPYVNKLLRHHARGRISSHDLLGIVKSNGWETRLDDLEYELLDRDFKVYSKNKKAPNR
;
A
#
# COMPACT_ATOMS: atom_id res chain seq x y z
N MET A 1 2.65 30.42 -8.36
CA MET A 1 2.08 29.12 -7.92
C MET A 1 2.76 28.00 -8.69
N LYS A 2 3.89 27.45 -8.21
CA LYS A 2 4.65 26.39 -8.91
C LYS A 2 5.09 25.26 -7.95
N ASP A 3 4.33 24.99 -6.90
CA ASP A 3 4.81 24.09 -5.82
C ASP A 3 4.12 22.73 -5.78
N MET A 4 3.38 22.35 -6.83
CA MET A 4 2.81 20.99 -6.97
C MET A 4 3.80 19.94 -7.49
N GLU A 5 5.04 20.29 -7.86
CA GLU A 5 5.82 19.46 -8.79
C GLU A 5 7.17 18.89 -8.29
N SER A 6 7.55 19.09 -7.03
CA SER A 6 8.80 18.50 -6.51
C SER A 6 8.63 17.01 -6.16
N ALA A 7 9.68 16.22 -6.37
CA ALA A 7 9.70 14.81 -6.00
C ALA A 7 9.51 14.59 -4.48
N ALA A 8 9.99 15.55 -3.67
CA ALA A 8 9.79 15.57 -2.22
C ALA A 8 8.32 15.74 -1.85
N ASN A 9 7.61 16.68 -2.50
CA ASN A 9 6.20 16.92 -2.21
C ASN A 9 5.34 15.68 -2.55
N ARG A 10 5.58 15.05 -3.71
CA ARG A 10 4.91 13.78 -4.06
C ARG A 10 5.14 12.68 -3.03
N PHE A 11 6.36 12.59 -2.49
CA PHE A 11 6.70 11.63 -1.45
C PHE A 11 5.97 11.91 -0.13
N TYR A 12 5.99 13.15 0.36
CA TYR A 12 5.29 13.51 1.61
C TYR A 12 3.78 13.35 1.49
N MET A 13 3.19 13.76 0.37
CA MET A 13 1.75 13.55 0.11
C MET A 13 1.39 12.06 0.15
N LYS A 14 2.23 11.18 -0.41
CA LYS A 14 2.02 9.73 -0.33
C LYS A 14 2.23 9.20 1.08
N CYS A 15 3.13 9.78 1.88
CA CYS A 15 3.27 9.41 3.29
C CYS A 15 2.01 9.75 4.09
N LEU A 16 1.50 10.98 3.95
CA LEU A 16 0.30 11.44 4.62
C LEU A 16 -0.93 10.59 4.29
N LYS A 17 -1.13 10.29 2.99
CA LYS A 17 -2.21 9.39 2.54
C LYS A 17 -2.16 8.00 3.17
N ASN A 18 -0.96 7.55 3.55
CA ASN A 18 -0.72 6.24 4.13
C ASN A 18 -0.47 6.31 5.64
N PHE A 19 -0.88 7.40 6.29
CA PHE A 19 -0.75 7.59 7.74
C PHE A 19 0.70 7.43 8.23
N ILE A 20 1.65 7.90 7.43
CA ILE A 20 3.07 7.90 7.75
C ILE A 20 3.51 9.32 8.06
N TYR A 21 4.14 9.50 9.23
CA TYR A 21 4.86 10.70 9.58
C TYR A 21 6.34 10.53 9.29
N CYS A 22 6.95 11.50 8.59
CA CYS A 22 8.39 11.52 8.33
C CYS A 22 9.11 12.28 9.42
N SER A 23 10.04 11.61 10.11
CA SER A 23 10.85 12.23 11.16
C SER A 23 12.05 12.97 10.59
N ASP A 24 12.57 12.50 9.46
CA ASP A 24 13.72 13.09 8.76
C ASP A 24 13.28 13.91 7.54
N GLU A 25 14.08 14.92 7.19
CA GLU A 25 13.89 15.70 5.96
C GLU A 25 14.25 14.89 4.71
N TYR A 26 13.51 15.10 3.62
CA TYR A 26 13.77 14.49 2.33
C TYR A 26 15.13 14.91 1.76
N GLN A 27 16.06 13.97 1.71
CA GLN A 27 17.42 14.18 1.16
C GLN A 27 17.61 13.60 -0.26
N GLY A 28 16.55 13.05 -0.86
CA GLY A 28 16.60 12.47 -2.21
C GLY A 28 15.97 11.10 -2.32
N LYS A 29 15.84 10.61 -3.55
CA LYS A 29 15.10 9.38 -3.86
C LYS A 29 15.71 8.09 -3.28
N ASN A 30 17.02 8.08 -3.03
CA ASN A 30 17.76 6.88 -2.63
C ASN A 30 18.27 6.91 -1.18
N THR A 31 18.00 7.98 -0.45
CA THR A 31 18.40 8.13 0.94
C THR A 31 17.31 7.56 1.84
N HIS A 32 17.69 6.78 2.85
CA HIS A 32 16.72 6.25 3.80
C HIS A 32 16.28 7.36 4.76
N LEU A 33 14.97 7.44 5.00
CA LEU A 33 14.33 8.34 5.94
C LEU A 33 13.68 7.54 7.06
N THR A 34 13.82 8.02 8.28
CA THR A 34 13.11 7.50 9.45
C THR A 34 11.68 8.00 9.42
N VAL A 35 10.75 7.08 9.56
CA VAL A 35 9.32 7.37 9.55
C VAL A 35 8.61 6.60 10.63
N GLN A 36 7.43 7.08 11.02
CA GLN A 36 6.55 6.44 11.98
C GLN A 36 5.18 6.19 11.35
N HIS A 37 4.66 4.97 11.48
CA HIS A 37 3.25 4.71 11.14
C HIS A 37 2.35 5.22 12.26
N LEU A 38 1.43 6.13 11.93
CA LEU A 38 0.63 6.86 12.90
C LEU A 38 -0.36 5.97 13.66
N THR A 39 -0.84 4.89 13.05
CA THR A 39 -1.79 3.96 13.71
C THR A 39 -1.09 3.06 14.71
N CYS A 40 -0.06 2.33 14.28
CA CYS A 40 0.58 1.31 15.12
C CYS A 40 1.82 1.82 15.88
N LYS A 41 2.20 3.09 15.68
CA LYS A 41 3.35 3.79 16.27
C LYS A 41 4.71 3.13 16.03
N THR A 42 4.81 2.25 15.04
CA THR A 42 6.06 1.60 14.69
C THR A 42 6.92 2.54 13.88
N GLU A 43 8.17 2.72 14.32
CA GLU A 43 9.20 3.46 13.60
C GLU A 43 10.00 2.52 12.71
N TYR A 44 10.30 2.95 11.50
CA TYR A 44 11.05 2.17 10.52
C TYR A 44 11.65 3.09 9.45
N LYS A 45 12.57 2.53 8.65
CA LYS A 45 13.23 3.26 7.58
C LYS A 45 12.54 3.00 6.24
N ILE A 46 12.36 4.06 5.46
CA ILE A 46 11.90 3.96 4.07
C ILE A 46 12.86 4.64 3.12
N GLN A 47 13.07 4.04 1.95
CA GLN A 47 13.75 4.69 0.84
C GLN A 47 12.68 5.26 -0.10
N PRO A 48 12.66 6.58 -0.39
CA PRO A 48 11.56 7.20 -1.14
C PRO A 48 11.30 6.58 -2.51
N SER A 49 12.32 6.20 -3.28
CA SER A 49 12.13 5.54 -4.58
C SER A 49 11.42 4.19 -4.44
N ARG A 50 11.77 3.40 -3.42
CA ARG A 50 11.11 2.12 -3.12
C ARG A 50 9.70 2.32 -2.59
N TYR A 51 9.48 3.36 -1.79
CA TYR A 51 8.15 3.68 -1.27
C TYR A 51 7.20 4.20 -2.36
N MET A 52 7.72 5.01 -3.29
CA MET A 52 6.93 5.59 -4.38
C MET A 52 6.63 4.59 -5.49
N TYR A 53 7.63 3.79 -5.90
CA TYR A 53 7.58 2.97 -7.12
C TYR A 53 7.91 1.48 -6.91
N GLY A 54 8.30 1.07 -5.70
CA GLY A 54 8.71 -0.30 -5.43
C GLY A 54 7.56 -1.29 -5.28
N GLU A 55 7.91 -2.57 -5.38
CA GLU A 55 6.99 -3.68 -5.14
C GLU A 55 6.45 -3.71 -3.71
N TYR A 56 5.28 -4.31 -3.55
CA TYR A 56 4.39 -4.33 -2.38
C TYR A 56 5.05 -4.59 -1.01
N SER A 57 6.22 -5.20 -0.92
CA SER A 57 6.89 -5.47 0.37
C SER A 57 7.85 -4.35 0.81
N ARG A 58 8.24 -3.46 -0.10
CA ARG A 58 9.35 -2.54 0.13
C ARG A 58 8.80 -1.25 0.71
N ALA A 59 9.30 -0.86 1.88
CA ALA A 59 8.95 0.37 2.61
C ALA A 59 7.54 0.44 3.24
N ARG A 60 6.95 -0.71 3.63
CA ARG A 60 5.74 -0.75 4.45
C ARG A 60 6.05 -0.84 5.93
N CYS A 61 5.07 -0.49 6.75
CA CYS A 61 5.13 -0.75 8.18
C CYS A 61 5.35 -2.26 8.44
N PRO A 62 6.45 -2.65 9.10
CA PRO A 62 6.79 -4.06 9.32
C PRO A 62 5.80 -4.76 10.26
N LYS A 63 5.10 -3.98 11.10
CA LYS A 63 4.07 -4.49 12.01
C LYS A 63 2.72 -4.70 11.32
N CYS A 64 2.28 -3.78 10.47
CA CYS A 64 0.96 -3.85 9.83
C CYS A 64 0.94 -4.69 8.54
N SER A 65 2.01 -4.65 7.75
CA SER A 65 2.05 -5.34 6.45
C SER A 65 1.78 -6.85 6.51
N PRO A 66 2.24 -7.61 7.53
CA PRO A 66 1.95 -9.04 7.62
C PRO A 66 0.45 -9.37 7.67
N TYR A 67 -0.35 -8.54 8.36
CA TYR A 67 -1.78 -8.75 8.49
C TYR A 67 -2.51 -8.51 7.16
N VAL A 68 -2.19 -7.42 6.48
CA VAL A 68 -2.76 -7.12 5.14
C VAL A 68 -2.37 -8.22 4.14
N ASN A 69 -1.12 -8.68 4.15
CA ASN A 69 -0.68 -9.77 3.28
C ASN A 69 -1.42 -11.10 3.57
N LYS A 70 -1.77 -11.37 4.83
CA LYS A 70 -2.61 -12.52 5.19
C LYS A 70 -4.00 -12.38 4.57
N LEU A 71 -4.64 -11.21 4.70
CA LEU A 71 -5.96 -10.96 4.12
C LEU A 71 -5.94 -11.07 2.59
N LEU A 72 -4.93 -10.50 1.92
CA LEU A 72 -4.77 -10.62 0.47
C LEU A 72 -4.65 -12.08 0.00
N ARG A 73 -4.01 -12.94 0.81
CA ARG A 73 -3.93 -14.39 0.56
C ARG A 73 -5.26 -15.11 0.78
N HIS A 74 -6.10 -14.63 1.69
CA HIS A 74 -7.47 -15.14 1.84
C HIS A 74 -8.34 -14.70 0.66
N HIS A 75 -8.21 -13.44 0.23
CA HIS A 75 -8.94 -12.89 -0.92
C HIS A 75 -8.61 -13.64 -2.20
N ALA A 76 -7.32 -13.85 -2.48
CA ALA A 76 -6.88 -14.61 -3.65
C ALA A 76 -7.38 -16.07 -3.67
N ARG A 77 -7.83 -16.61 -2.54
CA ARG A 77 -8.45 -17.94 -2.42
C ARG A 77 -9.97 -17.90 -2.36
N GLY A 78 -10.60 -16.74 -2.57
CA GLY A 78 -12.04 -16.55 -2.48
C GLY A 78 -12.61 -16.67 -1.06
N ARG A 79 -11.77 -16.58 -0.02
CA ARG A 79 -12.20 -16.75 1.39
C ARG A 79 -12.73 -15.46 2.03
N ILE A 80 -12.48 -14.32 1.40
CA ILE A 80 -12.92 -13.00 1.84
C ILE A 80 -13.17 -12.16 0.59
N SER A 81 -14.26 -11.38 0.59
CA SER A 81 -14.55 -10.48 -0.52
C SER A 81 -13.61 -9.26 -0.51
N SER A 82 -13.52 -8.56 -1.65
CA SER A 82 -12.79 -7.28 -1.74
C SER A 82 -13.35 -6.26 -0.74
N HIS A 83 -14.68 -6.23 -0.57
CA HIS A 83 -15.36 -5.33 0.36
C HIS A 83 -14.99 -5.61 1.82
N ASP A 84 -15.07 -6.87 2.26
CA ASP A 84 -14.74 -7.26 3.64
C ASP A 84 -13.27 -7.00 3.95
N LEU A 85 -12.37 -7.29 3.00
CA LEU A 85 -10.95 -7.02 3.16
C LEU A 85 -10.69 -5.54 3.41
N LEU A 86 -11.26 -4.66 2.57
CA LEU A 86 -11.14 -3.21 2.73
C LEU A 86 -11.71 -2.74 4.07
N GLY A 87 -12.86 -3.29 4.49
CA GLY A 87 -13.46 -3.01 5.79
C GLY A 87 -12.57 -3.38 6.98
N ILE A 88 -11.94 -4.57 6.94
CA ILE A 88 -11.00 -5.01 7.99
C ILE A 88 -9.75 -4.13 8.01
N VAL A 89 -9.17 -3.81 6.85
CA VAL A 89 -7.96 -2.99 6.77
C VAL A 89 -8.23 -1.58 7.32
N LYS A 90 -9.35 -0.97 6.93
CA LYS A 90 -9.78 0.35 7.38
C LYS A 90 -10.05 0.40 8.88
N SER A 91 -10.82 -0.56 9.40
CA SER A 91 -11.16 -0.63 10.84
C SER A 91 -9.93 -0.82 11.76
N ASN A 92 -8.90 -1.51 11.28
CA ASN A 92 -7.68 -1.72 12.06
C ASN A 92 -6.63 -0.62 11.86
N GLY A 93 -6.90 0.36 10.98
CA GLY A 93 -5.95 1.41 10.63
C GLY A 93 -4.61 0.87 10.11
N TRP A 94 -4.59 -0.33 9.52
CA TRP A 94 -3.40 -0.93 8.88
C TRP A 94 -3.08 -0.27 7.54
N GLU A 95 -3.71 0.87 7.29
CA GLU A 95 -3.63 1.67 6.09
C GLU A 95 -2.19 2.05 5.83
N THR A 96 -1.59 1.33 4.89
CA THR A 96 -0.45 1.82 4.14
C THR A 96 -0.81 2.06 2.68
N ARG A 97 -2.07 1.84 2.22
CA ARG A 97 -2.46 1.78 0.79
C ARG A 97 -3.99 1.64 0.52
N LEU A 98 -4.95 2.34 1.15
CA LEU A 98 -6.38 2.09 0.80
C LEU A 98 -6.68 2.28 -0.70
N ASP A 99 -6.28 3.41 -1.28
CA ASP A 99 -6.48 3.71 -2.71
C ASP A 99 -5.79 2.67 -3.63
N ASP A 100 -4.56 2.30 -3.29
CA ASP A 100 -3.81 1.35 -4.09
C ASP A 100 -4.34 -0.09 -3.89
N LEU A 101 -4.85 -0.43 -2.70
CA LEU A 101 -5.43 -1.74 -2.38
C LEU A 101 -6.74 -1.93 -3.12
N GLU A 102 -7.59 -0.90 -3.19
CA GLU A 102 -8.81 -0.91 -3.98
C GLU A 102 -8.51 -1.15 -5.46
N TYR A 103 -7.58 -0.37 -6.04
CA TYR A 103 -7.17 -0.56 -7.44
C TYR A 103 -6.57 -1.96 -7.70
N GLU A 104 -5.78 -2.49 -6.76
CA GLU A 104 -5.21 -3.83 -6.83
C GLU A 104 -6.26 -4.94 -6.77
N LEU A 105 -7.27 -4.80 -5.91
CA LEU A 105 -8.37 -5.76 -5.82
C LEU A 105 -9.18 -5.74 -7.13
N LEU A 106 -9.46 -4.55 -7.67
CA LEU A 106 -10.14 -4.40 -8.96
C LEU A 106 -9.35 -5.04 -10.13
N ASP A 107 -8.03 -4.82 -10.22
CA ASP A 107 -7.20 -5.44 -11.27
C ASP A 107 -7.13 -6.97 -11.12
N ARG A 108 -7.05 -7.49 -9.88
CA ARG A 108 -7.10 -8.93 -9.62
C ARG A 108 -8.43 -9.54 -10.00
N ASP A 109 -9.53 -8.93 -9.57
CA ASP A 109 -10.88 -9.39 -9.87
C ASP A 109 -11.10 -9.38 -11.39
N PHE A 110 -10.64 -8.34 -12.09
CA PHE A 110 -10.67 -8.26 -13.55
C PHE A 110 -9.82 -9.34 -14.24
N LYS A 111 -8.61 -9.62 -13.74
CA LYS A 111 -7.74 -10.69 -14.28
C LYS A 111 -8.33 -12.08 -14.07
N VAL A 112 -8.92 -12.34 -12.90
CA VAL A 112 -9.63 -13.60 -12.60
C VAL A 112 -10.83 -13.75 -13.54
N TYR A 113 -11.64 -12.69 -13.69
CA TYR A 113 -12.75 -12.65 -14.62
C TYR A 113 -12.33 -12.93 -16.08
N SER A 114 -11.26 -12.27 -16.55
CA SER A 114 -10.73 -12.45 -17.90
C SER A 114 -10.21 -13.89 -18.14
N LYS A 115 -9.58 -14.51 -17.14
CA LYS A 115 -9.11 -15.91 -17.21
C LYS A 115 -10.26 -16.89 -17.28
N ASN A 116 -11.31 -16.70 -16.47
CA ASN A 116 -12.47 -17.60 -16.45
C ASN A 116 -13.27 -17.55 -17.76
N LYS A 117 -13.30 -16.41 -18.46
CA LYS A 117 -13.91 -16.31 -19.81
C LYS A 117 -13.11 -17.01 -20.92
N LYS A 118 -11.83 -17.32 -20.71
CA LYS A 118 -10.96 -17.97 -21.71
C LYS A 118 -10.95 -19.50 -21.61
N ALA A 119 -11.71 -20.10 -20.68
CA ALA A 119 -11.91 -21.55 -20.64
C ALA A 119 -13.15 -21.90 -21.48
N PRO A 120 -13.01 -22.34 -22.75
CA PRO A 120 -14.13 -22.97 -23.44
C PRO A 120 -14.48 -24.26 -22.68
N ASN A 121 -15.77 -24.47 -22.42
CA ASN A 121 -16.31 -25.77 -22.02
C ASN A 121 -15.76 -26.82 -22.97
N ARG A 122 -15.03 -27.79 -22.43
CA ARG A 122 -14.57 -28.97 -23.17
C ARG A 122 -15.49 -30.14 -22.85
#